data_AF-T1GNN2-F1
#
_entry.id   AF-T1GNN2-F1
#
_cell.length_a   1.000
_cell.length_b   1.000
_cell.length_c   1.000
_cell.angle_alpha   90.00
_cell.angle_beta   90.00
_cell.angle_gamma   90.00
#
_symmetry.space_group_name_H-M   'P 1'
#
loop_
_entity.id
_entity.type
_entity.pdbx_description
1 polymer ?
#
loop_
_entity_poly.entity_id
_entity_poly.type
_entity_poly.pdbx_seq_one_letter_code
_entity_poly.pdbx_strand_id
1 'polypeptide(L)'
;MYIGFLGLIFASFLVYLMEKDEENTKFTNFAQALWWGVITLCTVGYGDMVPDTWQGKVIASFCALLGISFFALPAQRQKHMIRRRQPAATLIQSLWRCYAADEHSVSIATWKIHQVPLPSPPPSSKLEPPEKTTSTSSSM
;
A
#
# COMPACT_ATOMS: atom_id res chain seq x y z
N MET A 1 0.14 7.19 -19.10
CA MET A 1 -0.72 7.81 -20.12
C MET A 1 -0.04 7.75 -21.50
N TYR A 2 1.04 8.50 -21.75
CA TYR A 2 1.69 8.57 -23.08
C TYR A 2 2.11 7.20 -23.65
N ILE A 3 2.83 6.38 -22.88
CA ILE A 3 3.29 5.06 -23.36
C ILE A 3 2.13 4.10 -23.65
N GLY A 4 1.04 4.16 -22.87
CA GLY A 4 -0.15 3.36 -23.10
C GLY A 4 -0.93 3.82 -24.33
N PHE A 5 -1.02 5.13 -24.55
CA PHE A 5 -1.64 5.71 -25.75
C PHE A 5 -0.85 5.34 -27.02
N LEU A 6 0.48 5.45 -27.00
CA LEU A 6 1.35 4.99 -28.09
C LEU A 6 1.21 3.49 -28.37
N GLY A 7 1.23 2.67 -27.32
CA GLY A 7 1.05 1.23 -27.44
C GLY A 7 -0.31 0.85 -28.03
N LEU A 8 -1.37 1.58 -27.65
CA LEU A 8 -2.72 1.40 -28.21
C LEU A 8 -2.80 1.73 -29.69
N ILE A 9 -2.26 2.88 -30.11
CA ILE A 9 -2.25 3.27 -31.52
C ILE A 9 -1.44 2.27 -32.35
N PHE A 10 -0.27 1.87 -31.85
CA PHE A 10 0.60 0.91 -32.52
C PHE A 10 -0.04 -0.49 -32.63
N ALA A 11 -0.63 -1.00 -31.56
CA ALA A 11 -1.32 -2.29 -31.55
C ALA A 11 -2.53 -2.30 -32.50
N SER A 12 -3.36 -1.24 -32.45
CA SER A 12 -4.52 -1.08 -33.32
C SER A 12 -4.11 -1.02 -34.80
N PHE A 13 -3.00 -0.34 -35.10
CA PHE A 13 -2.46 -0.26 -36.45
C PHE A 13 -1.93 -1.60 -36.96
N LEU A 14 -1.18 -2.33 -36.14
CA LEU A 14 -0.68 -3.65 -36.52
C LEU A 14 -1.81 -4.66 -36.76
N VAL A 15 -2.81 -4.69 -35.89
CA VAL A 15 -3.98 -5.57 -36.08
C VAL A 15 -4.77 -5.17 -37.32
N TYR A 16 -4.97 -3.88 -37.56
CA TYR A 16 -5.58 -3.39 -38.79
C TYR A 16 -4.82 -3.85 -40.04
N LEU A 17 -3.47 -3.76 -40.05
CA LEU A 17 -2.68 -4.21 -41.19
C LEU A 17 -2.76 -5.72 -41.46
N MET A 18 -2.96 -6.53 -40.42
CA MET A 18 -3.08 -7.99 -40.57
C MET A 18 -4.49 -8.43 -40.97
N GLU A 19 -5.50 -7.66 -40.56
CA GLU A 19 -6.91 -7.98 -40.81
C GLU A 19 -7.47 -7.33 -42.08
N LYS A 20 -6.89 -6.22 -42.56
CA LYS A 20 -7.40 -5.46 -43.72
C LYS A 20 -7.44 -6.25 -45.03
N ASP A 21 -6.62 -7.30 -45.14
CA ASP A 21 -6.47 -8.10 -46.37
C ASP A 21 -7.48 -9.26 -46.41
N GLU A 22 -8.29 -9.43 -45.36
CA GLU A 22 -9.30 -10.49 -45.26
C GLU A 22 -10.69 -9.97 -45.68
N GLU A 23 -11.34 -10.64 -46.65
CA GLU A 23 -12.61 -10.16 -47.24
C GLU A 23 -13.78 -10.09 -46.24
N ASN A 24 -13.77 -10.92 -45.18
CA ASN A 24 -14.81 -10.98 -44.16
C ASN A 24 -14.42 -10.26 -42.85
N THR A 25 -13.47 -9.34 -42.90
CA THR A 25 -13.02 -8.65 -41.69
C THR A 25 -14.04 -7.64 -41.16
N LYS A 26 -14.20 -7.60 -39.84
CA LYS A 26 -14.94 -6.52 -39.16
C LYS A 26 -14.12 -5.21 -39.13
N PHE A 27 -12.82 -5.27 -39.41
CA PHE A 27 -11.89 -4.13 -39.36
C PHE A 27 -11.89 -3.32 -40.67
N THR A 28 -13.04 -2.77 -41.05
CA THR A 28 -13.18 -1.99 -42.30
C THR A 28 -12.40 -0.68 -42.28
N ASN A 29 -12.40 0.03 -41.14
CA ASN A 29 -11.72 1.31 -40.97
C ASN A 29 -10.75 1.26 -39.79
N PHE A 30 -9.69 2.08 -39.85
CA PHE A 30 -8.75 2.22 -38.73
C PHE A 30 -9.45 2.61 -37.41
N ALA A 31 -10.54 3.38 -37.48
CA ALA A 31 -11.36 3.72 -36.32
C ALA A 31 -11.94 2.48 -35.59
N GLN A 32 -12.29 1.42 -36.32
CA GLN A 32 -12.80 0.17 -35.74
C GLN A 32 -11.69 -0.62 -35.03
N ALA A 33 -10.48 -0.64 -35.60
CA ALA A 33 -9.32 -1.21 -34.94
C ALA A 33 -8.95 -0.44 -33.66
N LEU A 34 -9.08 0.89 -33.70
CA LEU A 34 -8.91 1.76 -32.54
C LEU A 34 -9.95 1.48 -31.44
N TRP A 35 -11.22 1.30 -31.81
CA TRP A 35 -12.30 0.90 -30.90
C TRP A 35 -11.98 -0.42 -30.20
N TRP A 36 -11.60 -1.45 -30.97
CA TRP A 36 -11.13 -2.72 -30.44
C TRP A 36 -9.94 -2.55 -29.49
N GLY A 37 -8.95 -1.74 -29.88
CA GLY A 37 -7.76 -1.45 -29.08
C GLY A 37 -8.10 -0.79 -27.74
N VAL A 38 -9.03 0.16 -27.72
CA VAL A 38 -9.51 0.84 -26.50
C VAL A 38 -10.24 -0.14 -25.58
N ILE A 39 -11.18 -0.93 -26.11
CA ILE A 39 -11.93 -1.93 -25.33
C ILE A 39 -10.99 -2.98 -24.71
N THR A 40 -10.01 -3.43 -25.49
CA THR A 40 -9.02 -4.43 -25.06
C THR A 40 -8.07 -3.84 -24.01
N LEU A 41 -7.58 -2.61 -24.21
CA LEU A 41 -6.72 -1.93 -23.24
C LEU A 41 -7.43 -1.67 -21.91
N CYS A 42 -8.71 -1.28 -21.97
CA CYS A 42 -9.55 -1.10 -20.79
C CYS A 42 -10.04 -2.41 -20.19
N THR A 43 -9.64 -3.57 -20.73
CA THR A 43 -10.05 -4.92 -20.28
C THR A 43 -11.57 -5.14 -20.27
N VAL A 44 -12.33 -4.37 -21.06
CA VAL A 44 -13.79 -4.48 -21.15
C VAL A 44 -14.18 -5.71 -21.97
N GLY A 45 -13.57 -5.88 -23.15
CA GLY A 45 -13.69 -7.09 -23.97
C GLY A 45 -15.12 -7.46 -24.41
N TYR A 46 -15.86 -6.54 -25.04
CA TYR A 46 -17.23 -6.84 -25.53
C TYR A 46 -17.30 -8.04 -26.49
N GLY A 47 -16.24 -8.29 -27.25
CA GLY A 47 -16.19 -9.40 -28.22
C GLY A 47 -17.01 -9.17 -29.49
N ASP A 48 -17.50 -7.95 -29.70
CA ASP A 48 -18.17 -7.50 -30.92
C ASP A 48 -17.25 -7.56 -32.14
N MET A 49 -16.00 -7.16 -31.95
CA MET A 49 -14.95 -7.15 -32.96
C MET A 49 -13.72 -7.84 -32.39
N VAL A 50 -13.23 -8.88 -33.08
CA VAL A 50 -12.02 -9.61 -32.71
C VAL A 50 -11.27 -9.97 -33.99
N PRO A 51 -9.93 -9.99 -33.98
CA PRO A 51 -9.17 -10.49 -35.11
C PRO A 51 -9.54 -11.96 -35.34
N ASP A 52 -9.94 -12.29 -36.56
CA ASP A 52 -10.31 -13.65 -36.95
C ASP A 52 -9.09 -14.42 -37.44
N THR A 53 -8.15 -13.72 -38.09
CA THR A 53 -6.91 -14.28 -38.62
C THR A 53 -6.00 -14.81 -37.51
N TRP A 54 -5.32 -15.93 -37.80
CA TRP A 54 -4.33 -16.50 -36.87
C TRP A 54 -3.18 -15.52 -36.61
N GLN A 55 -2.73 -14.80 -37.65
CA GLN A 55 -1.66 -13.82 -37.56
C GLN A 55 -2.06 -12.62 -36.68
N GLY A 56 -3.27 -12.09 -36.89
CA GLY A 56 -3.82 -10.99 -36.09
C GLY A 56 -3.91 -11.35 -34.60
N LYS A 57 -4.31 -12.58 -34.27
CA LYS A 57 -4.36 -13.07 -32.88
C LYS A 57 -2.98 -13.13 -32.22
N VAL A 58 -1.98 -13.64 -32.93
CA VAL A 58 -0.59 -13.72 -32.41
C VAL A 58 -0.06 -12.31 -32.13
N ILE A 59 -0.21 -11.40 -33.08
CA ILE A 59 0.29 -10.02 -32.98
C ILE A 59 -0.44 -9.25 -31.87
N ALA A 60 -1.77 -9.41 -31.78
CA ALA A 60 -2.57 -8.84 -30.69
C ALA A 60 -2.09 -9.32 -29.32
N SER A 61 -1.84 -10.62 -29.16
CA SER A 61 -1.36 -11.19 -27.89
C SER A 61 0.04 -10.65 -27.52
N PHE A 62 0.94 -10.54 -28.50
CA PHE A 62 2.30 -10.04 -28.27
C PHE A 62 2.30 -8.55 -27.91
N CYS A 63 1.52 -7.73 -28.63
CA CYS A 63 1.32 -6.31 -28.30
C CYS A 63 0.74 -6.11 -26.90
N ALA A 64 -0.23 -6.95 -26.48
CA ALA A 64 -0.80 -6.88 -25.15
C ALA A 64 0.24 -7.17 -24.06
N LEU A 65 1.06 -8.22 -24.23
CA LEU A 65 2.12 -8.58 -23.29
C LEU A 65 3.18 -7.47 -23.18
N LEU A 66 3.58 -6.88 -24.31
CA LEU A 66 4.48 -5.73 -24.32
C LEU A 66 3.88 -4.52 -23.60
N GLY A 67 2.61 -4.19 -23.91
CA GLY A 67 1.91 -3.06 -23.27
C GLY A 67 1.85 -3.19 -21.75
N ILE A 68 1.51 -4.37 -21.23
CA ILE A 68 1.48 -4.66 -19.79
C ILE A 68 2.88 -4.58 -19.19
N SER A 69 3.90 -5.11 -19.87
CA SER A 69 5.29 -5.08 -19.42
C SER A 69 5.81 -3.64 -19.26
N PHE A 70 5.49 -2.74 -20.20
CA PHE A 70 5.85 -1.33 -20.10
C PHE A 70 5.10 -0.61 -18.97
N PHE A 71 3.87 -1.03 -18.66
CA PHE A 71 3.12 -0.52 -17.51
C PHE A 71 3.67 -1.02 -16.16
N ALA A 72 4.31 -2.19 -16.13
CA ALA A 72 4.92 -2.74 -14.92
C ALA A 72 6.22 -2.02 -14.52
N LEU A 73 6.99 -1.47 -15.47
CA LEU A 73 8.25 -0.76 -15.21
C LEU A 73 8.14 0.40 -14.20
N PRO A 74 7.17 1.34 -14.30
CA PRO A 74 6.99 2.36 -13.27
C PRO A 74 6.60 1.76 -11.91
N ALA A 75 5.75 0.73 -11.86
CA ALA A 75 5.36 0.09 -10.60
C ALA A 75 6.55 -0.59 -9.89
N GLN A 76 7.40 -1.29 -10.64
CA GLN A 76 8.62 -1.91 -10.13
C GLN A 76 9.60 -0.86 -9.57
N ARG A 77 9.77 0.26 -10.28
CA ARG A 77 10.65 1.36 -9.86
C ARG A 77 10.13 2.08 -8.61
N GLN A 78 8.82 2.28 -8.51
CA GLN A 78 8.19 2.86 -7.33
C GLN A 78 8.37 1.97 -6.10
N LYS A 79 8.26 0.63 -6.24
CA LYS A 79 8.49 -0.31 -5.12
C LYS A 79 9.89 -0.20 -4.53
N HIS A 80 10.92 -0.03 -5.37
CA HIS A 80 12.30 0.20 -4.89
C HIS A 80 12.45 1.51 -4.12
N MET A 81 11.76 2.58 -4.57
CA MET A 81 11.84 3.90 -3.94
C MET A 81 11.01 3.99 -2.64
N ILE A 82 9.85 3.34 -2.57
CA ILE A 82 8.98 3.30 -1.39
C ILE A 82 9.65 2.52 -0.26
N ARG A 83 10.37 1.44 -0.56
CA ARG A 83 11.14 0.67 0.44
C ARG A 83 12.28 1.47 1.07
N ARG A 84 12.77 2.53 0.41
CA ARG A 84 13.78 3.45 0.97
C ARG A 84 13.20 4.49 1.94
N ARG A 85 11.88 4.75 1.89
CA ARG A 85 11.24 5.76 2.75
C ARG A 85 11.08 5.29 4.20
N GLN A 86 10.81 4.00 4.42
CA GLN A 86 10.66 3.41 5.75
C GLN A 86 11.92 3.56 6.65
N PRO A 87 13.15 3.20 6.21
CA PRO A 87 14.33 3.31 7.06
C PRO A 87 14.69 4.76 7.42
N ALA A 88 14.44 5.73 6.52
CA ALA A 88 14.65 7.14 6.81
C ALA A 88 13.70 7.66 7.90
N ALA A 89 12.43 7.24 7.87
CA ALA A 89 11.46 7.59 8.92
C ALA A 89 11.85 7.01 10.28
N THR A 90 12.34 5.76 10.33
CA THR A 90 12.81 5.13 11.56
C THR A 90 14.02 5.85 12.14
N LEU A 91 14.95 6.31 11.29
CA LEU A 91 16.11 7.09 11.72
C LEU A 91 15.68 8.40 12.40
N ILE A 92 14.78 9.16 11.76
CA ILE A 92 14.24 10.41 12.32
C ILE A 92 13.52 10.15 13.65
N GLN A 93 12.74 9.08 13.76
CA GLN A 93 12.06 8.70 15.00
C GLN A 93 13.05 8.31 16.12
N SER A 94 14.12 7.58 15.78
CA SER A 94 15.16 7.21 16.76
C SER A 94 15.94 8.42 17.25
N LEU A 95 16.29 9.35 16.36
CA LEU A 95 16.94 10.62 16.71
C LEU A 95 16.07 11.47 17.64
N TRP A 96 14.77 11.57 17.35
CA TRP A 96 13.85 12.30 18.23
C TRP A 96 13.70 11.62 19.59
N ARG A 97 13.67 10.28 19.64
CA ARG A 97 13.66 9.53 20.91
C ARG A 97 14.94 9.72 21.73
N CYS A 98 16.11 9.74 21.08
CA CYS A 98 17.38 10.02 21.77
C CYS A 98 17.42 11.48 22.29
N TYR A 99 16.96 12.45 21.51
CA TYR A 99 16.88 13.85 21.93
C TYR A 99 15.88 14.08 23.08
N ALA A 100 14.75 13.36 23.07
CA ALA A 100 13.76 13.44 24.16
C ALA A 100 14.22 12.75 25.45
N ALA A 101 15.27 11.91 25.40
CA ALA A 101 15.87 11.24 26.56
C ALA A 101 17.04 12.01 27.17
N ASP A 102 17.47 13.11 26.54
CA ASP A 102 18.52 14.00 27.06
C ASP A 102 18.01 14.82 28.26
N GLU A 103 18.87 15.04 29.25
CA GLU A 103 18.52 15.56 30.59
C GLU A 103 18.13 17.05 30.57
N HIS A 104 18.53 17.79 29.53
CA HIS A 104 18.19 19.20 29.30
C HIS A 104 16.86 19.40 28.52
N SER A 105 16.16 18.32 28.15
CA SER A 105 14.98 18.32 27.29
C SER A 105 13.66 18.34 28.09
N VAL A 106 13.03 19.52 28.22
CA VAL A 106 11.79 19.77 28.97
C VAL A 106 10.49 19.27 28.29
N SER A 107 10.52 18.16 27.53
CA SER A 107 9.31 17.64 26.86
C SER A 107 8.51 16.67 27.75
N ILE A 108 7.65 17.23 28.60
CA ILE A 108 6.72 16.49 29.49
C ILE A 108 5.71 15.64 28.70
N ALA A 109 5.47 15.93 27.41
CA ALA A 109 4.51 15.21 26.56
C ALA A 109 4.95 13.78 26.18
N THR A 110 6.26 13.53 26.05
CA THR A 110 6.81 12.21 25.69
C THR A 110 6.61 11.19 26.81
N TRP A 111 6.76 11.63 28.06
CA TRP A 111 6.71 10.78 29.24
C TRP A 111 5.28 10.49 29.72
N LYS A 112 4.31 11.31 29.30
CA LYS A 112 2.90 11.21 29.72
C LYS A 112 2.23 9.88 29.30
N ILE A 113 2.69 9.25 28.21
CA ILE A 113 2.18 7.94 27.77
C ILE A 113 2.63 6.79 28.68
N HIS A 114 3.76 6.95 29.38
CA HIS A 114 4.37 5.93 30.25
C HIS A 114 4.15 6.19 31.74
N GLN A 115 3.57 7.32 32.11
CA GLN A 115 3.15 7.61 33.48
C GLN A 115 1.82 6.89 33.75
N VAL A 116 1.91 5.61 34.14
CA VAL A 116 0.78 4.90 34.76
C VAL A 116 0.50 5.60 36.09
N PRO A 117 -0.73 6.08 36.37
CA PRO A 117 -1.08 6.60 37.68
C PRO A 117 -0.87 5.49 38.71
N LEU A 118 -0.03 5.73 39.72
CA LEU A 118 0.16 4.78 40.81
C LEU A 118 -1.21 4.48 41.44
N PRO A 119 -1.56 3.21 41.69
CA PRO A 119 -2.76 2.89 42.45
C PRO A 119 -2.65 3.56 43.82
N SER A 120 -3.70 4.30 44.20
CA SER A 120 -3.77 5.03 45.45
C SER A 120 -3.47 4.10 46.64
N PRO A 121 -2.70 4.54 47.65
CA PRO A 121 -2.43 3.71 48.82
C PRO A 121 -3.74 3.31 49.51
N PRO A 122 -3.86 2.08 50.02
CA PRO A 122 -5.03 1.66 50.76
C PRO A 122 -5.23 2.55 52.00
N PRO A 123 -6.49 2.82 52.41
CA PRO A 123 -6.78 3.72 53.50
C PRO A 123 -6.09 3.23 54.77
N SER A 124 -5.38 4.13 55.46
CA SER A 124 -4.70 3.84 56.72
C SER A 124 -5.69 3.25 57.71
N SER A 125 -5.54 1.96 58.01
CA SER A 125 -6.18 1.35 59.17
C SER A 125 -5.74 2.15 60.39
N LYS A 126 -6.70 2.81 61.03
CA LYS A 126 -6.53 3.58 62.27
C LYS A 126 -5.70 2.74 63.25
N LEU A 127 -4.61 3.33 63.73
CA LEU A 127 -3.81 2.77 64.80
C LEU A 127 -4.68 2.78 66.08
N GLU A 128 -5.22 1.62 66.45
CA GLU A 128 -5.97 1.43 67.68
C GLU A 128 -4.97 1.31 68.85
N PRO A 129 -5.07 2.13 69.92
CA PRO A 129 -4.11 2.10 71.03
C PRO A 129 -4.31 0.86 71.91
N PRO A 130 -3.23 0.32 72.53
CA PRO A 130 -3.30 -0.95 73.24
C PRO A 130 -4.13 -0.87 74.54
N GLU A 131 -5.04 -1.83 74.67
CA GLU A 131 -5.90 -2.08 75.82
C GLU A 131 -5.06 -2.40 77.08
N LYS A 132 -5.22 -1.61 78.16
CA LYS A 132 -4.65 -1.89 79.49
C LYS A 132 -5.50 -2.96 80.19
N THR A 133 -5.03 -4.20 80.23
CA THR A 133 -5.60 -5.23 81.11
C THR A 133 -4.90 -5.19 82.47
N THR A 134 -5.69 -4.89 83.51
CA THR A 134 -5.28 -4.85 84.92
C THR A 134 -5.59 -6.20 85.59
N SER A 135 -4.78 -6.58 86.60
CA SER A 135 -4.90 -7.72 87.53
C SER A 135 -4.32 -9.05 87.03
N THR A 136 -3.49 -9.80 87.76
CA THR A 136 -3.58 -10.13 89.19
C THR A 136 -2.23 -10.55 89.79
N SER A 137 -2.00 -10.12 91.03
CA SER A 137 -0.95 -10.58 91.95
C SER A 137 -1.17 -12.04 92.38
N SER A 138 -0.14 -12.88 92.32
CA SER A 138 0.03 -14.02 93.24
C SER A 138 1.45 -14.59 93.18
N SER A 139 2.24 -14.26 94.20
CA SER A 139 3.20 -15.18 94.80
C SER A 139 3.00 -15.06 96.31
N MET A 140 2.77 -16.23 96.92
CA MET A 140 2.79 -16.60 98.35
C MET A 140 2.83 -15.48 99.41
#